data_AF-A0A4Q8TG76-F1
#
_entry.id   AF-A0A4Q8TG76-F1
#
_cell.length_a   1.000
_cell.length_b   1.000
_cell.length_c   1.000
_cell.angle_alpha   90.00
_cell.angle_beta   90.00
_cell.angle_gamma   90.00
#
_symmetry.space_group_name_H-M   'P 1'
#
loop_
_entity.id
_entity.type
_entity.pdbx_description
1 polymer ?
#
loop_
_entity_poly.entity_id
_entity_poly.type
_entity_poly.pdbx_seq_one_letter_code
_entity_poly.pdbx_strand_id
1 'polypeptide(L)'
;MAYPATAIVQDAVWNASATKYSETTHALQVEMRKKGYYTTAYLLDGKFGPATIKAWQRYMRDYGRYEGKYTGAIDGEVKGMTISAAYSFLAPDGGNAWGVIYNYNLNPQIIFPEYSTTLAWQKFLNYRRNKA
;
A
#
# COMPACT_ATOMS: atom_id res chain seq x y z
N MET A 1 -1.77 -19.53 8.62
CA MET A 1 -2.20 -19.55 7.21
C MET A 1 -0.97 -19.40 6.33
N ALA A 2 -0.75 -20.34 5.40
CA ALA A 2 0.24 -20.20 4.35
C ALA A 2 -0.21 -19.13 3.35
N TYR A 3 0.76 -18.51 2.66
CA TYR A 3 0.54 -17.69 1.46
C TYR A 3 -0.62 -18.24 0.61
N PRO A 4 -1.55 -17.41 0.12
CA PRO A 4 -2.39 -17.80 -0.99
C PRO A 4 -1.46 -18.17 -2.15
N ALA A 5 -1.50 -19.44 -2.56
CA ALA A 5 -0.71 -19.95 -3.68
C ALA A 5 -1.12 -19.29 -5.00
N THR A 6 -2.32 -18.70 -5.07
CA THR A 6 -2.89 -18.06 -6.25
C THR A 6 -2.55 -16.58 -6.34
N ALA A 7 -2.39 -16.07 -7.56
CA ALA A 7 -2.16 -14.64 -7.80
C ALA A 7 -3.29 -13.84 -7.16
N ILE A 8 -2.97 -12.65 -6.62
CA ILE A 8 -4.01 -11.72 -6.17
C ILE A 8 -4.87 -11.40 -7.38
N VAL A 9 -6.18 -11.53 -7.24
CA VAL A 9 -7.14 -11.16 -8.27
C VAL A 9 -6.99 -9.65 -8.54
N GLN A 10 -6.85 -9.29 -9.81
CA GLN A 10 -6.73 -7.91 -10.27
C GLN A 10 -8.13 -7.28 -10.43
N ASP A 11 -8.89 -7.24 -9.34
CA ASP A 11 -10.28 -6.77 -9.30
C ASP A 11 -10.43 -5.30 -8.89
N ALA A 12 -9.31 -4.60 -8.64
CA ALA A 12 -9.30 -3.25 -8.11
C ALA A 12 -10.03 -3.10 -6.76
N VAL A 13 -10.19 -4.20 -6.00
CA VAL A 13 -10.78 -4.18 -4.67
C VAL A 13 -9.68 -4.24 -3.61
N TRP A 14 -9.42 -3.09 -3.00
CA TRP A 14 -8.63 -3.03 -1.77
C TRP A 14 -9.59 -3.28 -0.63
N ASN A 15 -9.77 -4.54 -0.23
CA ASN A 15 -10.58 -4.91 0.94
C ASN A 15 -9.91 -4.38 2.25
N ALA A 16 -9.78 -3.06 2.41
CA ALA A 16 -9.02 -2.36 3.45
C ALA A 16 -9.66 -2.44 4.84
N SER A 17 -10.76 -3.17 5.00
CA SER A 17 -11.44 -3.21 6.28
C SER A 17 -10.56 -3.91 7.31
N ALA A 18 -10.38 -3.28 8.47
CA ALA A 18 -9.70 -3.90 9.61
C ALA A 18 -10.43 -5.17 10.11
N THR A 19 -11.68 -5.37 9.70
CA THR A 19 -12.50 -6.52 10.13
C THR A 19 -12.63 -7.60 9.06
N LYS A 20 -12.33 -7.31 7.78
CA LYS A 20 -12.48 -8.26 6.66
C LYS A 20 -11.11 -8.69 6.17
N TYR A 21 -10.96 -9.99 5.91
CA TYR A 21 -9.77 -10.52 5.27
C TYR A 21 -9.65 -10.02 3.81
N SER A 22 -8.43 -9.65 3.41
CA SER A 22 -8.09 -9.18 2.07
C SER A 22 -6.83 -9.85 1.56
N GLU A 23 -6.93 -10.48 0.39
CA GLU A 23 -5.76 -11.06 -0.28
C GLU A 23 -4.71 -10.01 -0.66
N THR A 24 -5.16 -8.84 -1.13
CA THR A 24 -4.28 -7.70 -1.41
C THR A 24 -3.52 -7.26 -0.16
N THR A 25 -4.23 -7.14 0.97
CA THR A 25 -3.60 -6.75 2.24
C THR A 25 -2.66 -7.84 2.75
N HIS A 26 -3.06 -9.10 2.67
CA HIS A 26 -2.24 -10.21 3.10
C HIS A 26 -0.93 -10.27 2.29
N ALA A 27 -1.02 -10.13 0.97
CA ALA A 27 0.16 -10.07 0.11
C ALA A 27 1.05 -8.86 0.43
N LEU A 28 0.46 -7.70 0.72
CA LEU A 28 1.21 -6.52 1.18
C LEU A 28 1.94 -6.82 2.49
N GLN A 29 1.26 -7.34 3.51
CA GLN A 29 1.87 -7.71 4.79
C GLN A 29 3.06 -8.64 4.58
N VAL A 30 2.95 -9.59 3.65
CA VAL A 30 4.06 -10.51 3.39
C VAL A 30 5.22 -9.82 2.68
N GLU A 31 4.98 -8.97 1.67
CA GLU A 31 6.06 -8.18 1.06
C GLU A 31 6.73 -7.28 2.10
N MET A 32 5.96 -6.63 2.97
CA MET A 32 6.51 -5.80 4.05
C MET A 32 7.35 -6.62 5.02
N ARG A 33 6.97 -7.88 5.31
CA ARG A 33 7.75 -8.78 6.17
C ARG A 33 9.03 -9.25 5.49
N LYS A 34 8.97 -9.60 4.20
CA LYS A 34 10.15 -9.92 3.38
C LYS A 34 11.14 -8.76 3.32
N LYS A 35 10.62 -7.52 3.35
CA LYS A 35 11.42 -6.29 3.33
C LYS A 35 11.90 -5.83 4.72
N GLY A 36 11.49 -6.51 5.79
CA GLY A 36 11.87 -6.15 7.17
C GLY A 36 11.06 -5.00 7.79
N TYR A 37 10.04 -4.49 7.11
CA TYR A 37 9.17 -3.42 7.63
C TYR A 37 8.01 -3.91 8.49
N TYR A 38 7.66 -5.20 8.38
CA TYR A 38 6.60 -5.85 9.17
C TYR A 38 7.21 -6.97 10.03
N THR A 39 7.20 -6.76 11.35
CA THR A 39 7.90 -7.64 12.29
C THR A 39 7.16 -8.96 12.50
N THR A 40 7.85 -9.94 13.09
CA THR A 40 7.27 -11.24 13.40
C THR A 40 6.21 -11.21 14.49
N ALA A 41 6.15 -10.12 15.26
CA ALA A 41 5.16 -9.87 16.30
C ALA A 41 3.75 -9.61 15.74
N TYR A 42 3.63 -9.26 14.45
CA TYR A 42 2.34 -9.02 13.80
C TYR A 42 1.92 -10.19 12.91
N LEU A 43 0.61 -10.46 12.90
CA LEU A 43 0.01 -11.55 12.14
C LEU A 43 -0.13 -11.18 10.67
N LEU A 44 0.07 -12.15 9.79
CA LEU A 44 -0.31 -12.05 8.38
C LEU A 44 -1.79 -12.44 8.28
N ASP A 45 -2.66 -11.55 8.74
CA ASP A 45 -4.09 -11.80 8.91
C ASP A 45 -4.96 -11.20 7.80
N GLY A 46 -4.33 -10.58 6.78
CA GLY A 46 -5.04 -9.93 5.69
C GLY A 46 -5.88 -8.73 6.13
N LYS A 47 -5.67 -8.20 7.35
CA LYS A 47 -6.37 -7.03 7.87
C LYS A 47 -5.51 -5.79 7.73
N PHE A 48 -6.12 -4.74 7.18
CA PHE A 48 -5.40 -3.51 6.89
C PHE A 48 -5.37 -2.57 8.10
N GLY A 49 -4.81 -3.09 9.21
CA GLY A 49 -4.74 -2.38 10.48
C GLY A 49 -3.52 -1.46 10.62
N PRO A 50 -3.41 -0.73 11.75
CA PRO A 50 -2.37 0.27 11.97
C PRO A 50 -0.94 -0.24 11.82
N ALA A 51 -0.66 -1.49 12.22
CA ALA A 51 0.66 -2.10 12.04
C ALA A 51 1.01 -2.29 10.55
N THR A 52 0.04 -2.76 9.76
CA THR A 52 0.20 -2.92 8.30
C THR A 52 0.43 -1.56 7.65
N ILE A 53 -0.34 -0.54 8.05
CA ILE A 53 -0.21 0.83 7.55
C ILE A 53 1.17 1.39 7.87
N LYS A 54 1.67 1.26 9.12
CA LYS A 54 3.01 1.74 9.49
C LYS A 54 4.12 1.09 8.67
N ALA A 55 4.02 -0.22 8.44
CA ALA A 55 5.00 -0.93 7.63
C ALA A 55 4.98 -0.46 6.18
N TRP A 56 3.79 -0.24 5.62
CA TRP A 56 3.63 0.30 4.28
C TRP A 56 4.14 1.74 4.15
N GLN A 57 3.83 2.61 5.11
CA GLN A 57 4.35 3.98 5.20
C GLN A 57 5.89 3.99 5.25
N ARG A 58 6.50 3.13 6.08
CA ARG A 58 7.98 2.97 6.16
C ARG A 58 8.55 2.51 4.84
N TYR A 59 7.94 1.52 4.20
CA TYR A 59 8.39 1.03 2.91
C TYR A 59 8.35 2.11 1.83
N MET A 60 7.24 2.84 1.72
CA MET A 60 7.10 3.94 0.77
C MET A 60 8.08 5.09 1.08
N ARG A 61 8.35 5.37 2.36
CA ARG A 61 9.36 6.34 2.80
C ARG A 61 10.78 5.90 2.46
N ASP A 62 11.11 4.63 2.54
CA ASP A 62 12.48 4.16 2.33
C ASP A 62 12.77 3.90 0.84
N TYR A 63 11.80 3.34 0.09
CA TYR A 63 11.78 3.42 -1.37
C TYR A 63 11.84 4.89 -1.81
N GLY A 64 11.20 5.70 -0.97
CA GLY A 64 11.29 7.11 -0.80
C GLY A 64 12.63 7.70 -0.32
N ARG A 65 13.86 7.22 -0.66
CA ARG A 65 15.13 8.01 -0.49
C ARG A 65 15.82 8.71 -1.71
N TYR A 66 15.61 8.25 -2.95
CA TYR A 66 16.13 8.81 -4.23
C TYR A 66 15.44 9.99 -5.02
N GLU A 67 14.13 10.33 -4.88
CA GLU A 67 13.40 11.41 -5.62
C GLU A 67 12.22 12.09 -4.83
N GLY A 68 12.46 13.04 -3.89
CA GLY A 68 11.41 13.92 -3.25
C GLY A 68 10.13 13.30 -2.60
N LYS A 69 10.17 12.91 -1.32
CA LYS A 69 9.65 11.58 -0.87
C LYS A 69 8.75 11.68 0.35
N TYR A 70 7.84 10.71 0.55
CA TYR A 70 6.86 10.67 1.64
C TYR A 70 7.34 11.36 2.93
N THR A 71 6.90 12.61 3.15
CA THR A 71 7.22 13.43 4.32
C THR A 71 6.17 13.29 5.42
N GLY A 72 5.18 12.43 5.21
CA GLY A 72 4.11 12.16 6.17
C GLY A 72 4.58 11.41 7.41
N ALA A 73 3.82 11.56 8.50
CA ALA A 73 4.07 10.82 9.73
C ALA A 73 3.83 9.31 9.53
N ILE A 74 4.68 8.47 10.13
CA ILE A 74 4.42 7.03 10.26
C ILE A 74 3.54 6.83 11.50
N ASP A 75 2.26 7.13 11.35
CA ASP A 75 1.27 7.10 12.42
C ASP A 75 0.39 5.85 12.41
N GLY A 76 0.42 5.07 11.32
CA GLY A 76 -0.48 3.93 11.13
C GLY A 76 -1.88 4.34 10.74
N GLU A 77 -2.05 5.57 10.29
CA GLU A 77 -3.30 6.09 9.76
C GLU A 77 -3.15 6.39 8.27
N VAL A 78 -4.22 6.13 7.53
CA VAL A 78 -4.25 6.50 6.13
C VAL A 78 -4.82 7.90 6.03
N LYS A 79 -3.93 8.84 5.77
CA LYS A 79 -4.26 10.24 5.50
C LYS A 79 -3.85 10.60 4.09
N GLY A 80 -4.20 11.81 3.65
CA GLY A 80 -3.88 12.32 2.32
C GLY A 80 -2.42 12.08 1.92
N MET A 81 -1.46 12.29 2.83
CA MET A 81 -0.04 12.02 2.56
C MET A 81 0.28 10.54 2.28
N THR A 82 -0.33 9.62 3.02
CA THR A 82 -0.13 8.17 2.83
C THR A 82 -0.68 7.74 1.47
N ILE A 83 -1.85 8.28 1.11
CA ILE A 83 -2.48 8.07 -0.21
C ILE A 83 -1.56 8.63 -1.31
N SER A 84 -1.18 9.90 -1.20
CA SER A 84 -0.27 10.59 -2.13
C SER A 84 0.99 9.76 -2.42
N ALA A 85 1.65 9.25 -1.37
CA ALA A 85 2.82 8.39 -1.52
C ALA A 85 2.51 7.04 -2.20
N ALA A 86 1.35 6.44 -1.93
CA ALA A 86 0.94 5.21 -2.57
C ALA A 86 0.73 5.35 -4.08
N TYR A 87 0.23 6.51 -4.52
CA TYR A 87 0.14 6.86 -5.94
C TYR A 87 1.53 7.07 -6.54
N SER A 88 2.35 7.95 -5.96
CA SER A 88 3.68 8.25 -6.50
C SER A 88 4.63 7.06 -6.49
N PHE A 89 4.48 6.12 -5.55
CA PHE A 89 5.26 4.88 -5.53
C PHE A 89 5.06 4.05 -6.81
N LEU A 90 3.87 4.09 -7.39
CA LEU A 90 3.49 3.30 -8.57
C LEU A 90 3.56 4.09 -9.89
N ALA A 91 3.74 5.41 -9.82
CA ALA A 91 3.90 6.24 -11.01
C ALA A 91 5.29 5.97 -11.64
N PRO A 92 5.35 5.57 -12.92
CA PRO A 92 6.63 5.23 -13.57
C PRO A 92 7.59 6.42 -13.72
N ASP A 93 7.10 7.67 -13.67
CA ASP A 93 7.82 8.84 -14.20
C ASP A 93 7.82 10.08 -13.27
N GLY A 94 7.87 9.91 -11.94
CA GLY A 94 8.03 11.05 -11.02
C GLY A 94 6.82 12.00 -10.94
N GLY A 95 5.62 11.50 -11.24
CA GLY A 95 4.37 12.25 -11.11
C GLY A 95 4.15 12.75 -9.67
N ASN A 96 4.04 14.07 -9.51
CA ASN A 96 3.90 14.70 -8.20
C ASN A 96 2.56 14.31 -7.54
N ALA A 97 2.70 13.68 -6.38
CA ALA A 97 1.63 13.21 -5.53
C ALA A 97 0.55 14.27 -5.22
N TRP A 98 0.97 15.55 -5.25
CA TRP A 98 0.15 16.73 -4.95
C TRP A 98 -0.69 17.24 -6.13
N GLY A 99 -0.25 17.06 -7.38
CA GLY A 99 -0.99 17.59 -8.54
C GLY A 99 -2.32 16.87 -8.76
N VAL A 100 -2.38 15.58 -8.45
CA VAL A 100 -3.57 14.74 -8.62
C VAL A 100 -4.61 15.01 -7.53
N ILE A 101 -4.20 15.12 -6.25
CA ILE A 101 -5.12 15.38 -5.13
C ILE A 101 -5.87 16.71 -5.32
N TYR A 102 -5.16 17.76 -5.76
CA TYR A 102 -5.77 19.07 -6.00
C TYR A 102 -6.60 19.13 -7.29
N ASN A 103 -6.18 18.49 -8.39
CA ASN A 103 -6.89 18.57 -9.67
C ASN A 103 -8.23 17.80 -9.69
N TYR A 104 -8.38 16.76 -8.86
CA TYR A 104 -9.59 15.91 -8.86
C TYR A 104 -10.51 16.16 -7.65
N ASN A 105 -10.23 17.18 -6.83
CA ASN A 105 -11.07 17.61 -5.71
C ASN A 105 -11.49 16.46 -4.78
N LEU A 106 -10.56 15.55 -4.51
CA LEU A 106 -10.83 14.33 -3.75
C LEU A 106 -11.01 14.65 -2.26
N ASN A 107 -12.12 14.19 -1.69
CA ASN A 107 -12.43 14.41 -0.28
C ASN A 107 -11.39 13.71 0.63
N PRO A 108 -10.64 14.44 1.47
CA PRO A 108 -9.58 13.87 2.30
C PRO A 108 -10.10 12.93 3.42
N GLN A 109 -11.42 12.82 3.61
CA GLN A 109 -12.03 12.02 4.67
C GLN A 109 -12.42 10.60 4.24
N ILE A 110 -12.48 10.25 2.94
CA ILE A 110 -12.93 8.91 2.51
C ILE A 110 -12.21 8.46 1.23
N ILE A 111 -11.81 7.18 1.24
CA ILE A 111 -11.40 6.29 0.13
C ILE A 111 -9.89 6.12 -0.09
N PHE A 112 -9.38 5.17 0.70
CA PHE A 112 -8.21 4.33 0.43
C PHE A 112 -8.30 3.64 -0.95
N PRO A 113 -7.20 3.61 -1.73
CA PRO A 113 -7.06 4.36 -2.97
C PRO A 113 -8.00 3.90 -4.09
N GLU A 114 -8.25 4.81 -5.03
CA GLU A 114 -9.14 4.61 -6.19
C GLU A 114 -8.79 3.35 -7.00
N TYR A 115 -9.76 2.92 -7.83
CA TYR A 115 -9.72 1.73 -8.67
C TYR A 115 -8.36 1.48 -9.35
N SER A 116 -7.79 2.50 -10.01
CA SER A 116 -6.53 2.40 -10.76
C SER A 116 -5.32 2.11 -9.87
N THR A 117 -5.23 2.76 -8.71
CA THR A 117 -4.11 2.60 -7.78
C THR A 117 -4.17 1.28 -7.05
N THR A 118 -5.35 0.83 -6.67
CA THR A 118 -5.53 -0.53 -6.13
C THR A 118 -5.08 -1.58 -7.14
N LEU A 119 -5.53 -1.47 -8.39
CA LEU A 119 -5.17 -2.40 -9.46
C LEU A 119 -3.65 -2.41 -9.72
N ALA A 120 -3.02 -1.24 -9.72
CA ALA A 120 -1.59 -1.11 -9.91
C ALA A 120 -0.79 -1.72 -8.74
N TRP A 121 -1.25 -1.57 -7.49
CA TRP A 121 -0.66 -2.27 -6.36
C TRP A 121 -0.84 -3.79 -6.45
N GLN A 122 -2.02 -4.28 -6.85
CA GLN A 122 -2.24 -5.72 -7.06
C GLN A 122 -1.28 -6.29 -8.11
N LYS A 123 -1.07 -5.58 -9.22
CA LYS A 123 -0.08 -5.93 -10.25
C LYS A 123 1.35 -5.91 -9.70
N PHE A 124 1.71 -4.86 -8.95
CA PHE A 124 3.02 -4.75 -8.31
C PHE A 124 3.28 -5.92 -7.35
N LEU A 125 2.35 -6.22 -6.45
CA LEU A 125 2.48 -7.32 -5.48
C LEU A 125 2.58 -8.69 -6.18
N ASN A 126 1.80 -8.92 -7.23
CA ASN A 126 1.92 -10.12 -8.06
C ASN A 126 3.30 -10.22 -8.74
N TYR A 127 3.81 -9.12 -9.30
CA TYR A 127 5.15 -9.08 -9.90
C TYR A 127 6.25 -9.39 -8.88
N ARG A 128 6.18 -8.78 -7.69
CA ARG A 128 7.13 -8.98 -6.59
C ARG A 128 7.12 -10.41 -6.07
N ARG A 129 5.94 -11.03 -6.01
CA ARG A 129 5.81 -12.44 -5.63
C ARG A 129 6.57 -13.37 -6.59
N ASN A 130 6.51 -13.12 -7.90
CA ASN A 130 7.11 -14.00 -8.91
C ASN A 130 8.63 -13.79 -9.08
N LYS A 131 9.22 -12.79 -8.43
CA LYS A 131 10.66 -12.49 -8.46
C LYS A 131 11.41 -12.86 -7.17
N ALA A 132 10.76 -13.58 -6.26
CA ALA A 132 11.33 -14.02 -4.98
C ALA A 132 11.88 -15.44 -5.06
#